data_AF-A0A507ENL3-F1
#
_entry.id   AF-A0A507ENL3-F1
#
_cell.length_a   1.000
_cell.length_b   1.000
_cell.length_c   1.000
_cell.angle_alpha   90.00
_cell.angle_beta   90.00
_cell.angle_gamma   90.00
#
_symmetry.space_group_name_H-M   'P 1'
#
loop_
_entity.id
_entity.type
_entity.pdbx_description
1 polymer ?
#
loop_
_entity_poly.entity_id
_entity_poly.type
_entity_poly.pdbx_seq_one_letter_code
_entity_poly.pdbx_strand_id
1 'polypeptide(L)'
;MTPLGDYLAKVANAVGTENGEALATLTDLLMPEEWVSQLLPELSVGEFSTIEARVSSAVPAPLDSYVSTFLGYLQTADPRDFYDAAAAVFAQFCNPVFSRHWHIPVLKRLCGSMIFLALQRDMYLKSLGKKGTSAVNLQNRFSVLMSLILVDRPGFAETKAAALLVANTALRFYIKINEWQLCTKLVRQIDQRRLDLAAYSMSQRVTYHFLVGRLKLYYHKFRAAERHLSFALEHCHARAGANRCRIFSLLVVARMVRGMIPRAYLLEKFQLEQSFGPLIAAYKRGHLAEYDRLLEKNASFFASLGVLYILEHRTRIIMYRNLFRSVLLLSREGKPDAAMTQLDYAQLLRACVFAGVQDMNMASLESIVVALIAQGYMKGYTLPARKLVVVSRNNPFPIPYQLAELRKARAKTKRVVNPPRRPSRRLSMGGM
;
A
#
# COMPACT_ATOMS: atom_id res chain seq x y z
N MET A 1 -42.63 25.57 11.42
CA MET A 1 -42.12 24.23 11.76
C MET A 1 -40.90 24.42 12.65
N THR A 2 -40.64 23.52 13.60
CA THR A 2 -39.44 23.64 14.44
C THR A 2 -38.21 23.21 13.63
N PRO A 3 -37.00 23.74 13.90
CA PRO A 3 -35.77 23.30 13.23
C PRO A 3 -35.58 21.78 13.23
N LEU A 4 -35.91 21.11 14.33
CA LEU A 4 -35.90 19.64 14.41
C LEU A 4 -36.96 18.99 13.51
N GLY A 5 -38.17 19.56 13.44
CA GLY A 5 -39.21 19.07 12.53
C GLY A 5 -38.79 19.16 11.06
N ASP A 6 -38.22 20.29 10.65
CA ASP A 6 -37.72 20.50 9.28
C ASP A 6 -36.54 19.56 8.95
N TYR A 7 -35.64 19.33 9.91
CA TYR A 7 -34.56 18.36 9.77
C TYR A 7 -35.10 16.94 9.59
N LEU A 8 -36.01 16.49 10.46
CA LEU A 8 -36.60 15.15 10.38
C LEU A 8 -37.39 14.96 9.09
N ALA A 9 -38.07 15.98 8.58
CA ALA A 9 -38.72 15.92 7.27
C ALA A 9 -37.72 15.72 6.13
N LYS A 10 -36.56 16.40 6.16
CA LYS A 10 -35.48 16.20 5.18
C LYS A 10 -34.87 14.80 5.27
N VAL A 11 -34.67 14.28 6.48
CA VAL A 11 -34.19 12.91 6.71
C VAL A 11 -35.20 11.90 6.20
N ALA A 12 -36.48 12.02 6.56
CA ALA A 12 -37.55 11.14 6.12
C ALA A 12 -37.66 11.14 4.58
N ASN A 13 -37.54 12.31 3.95
CA ASN A 13 -37.52 12.41 2.48
C ASN A 13 -36.29 11.71 1.88
N ALA A 14 -35.09 11.89 2.45
CA ALA A 14 -33.88 11.20 1.99
C ALA A 14 -34.00 9.67 2.13
N VAL A 15 -34.60 9.18 3.22
CA VAL A 15 -34.85 7.75 3.43
C VAL A 15 -35.92 7.23 2.47
N GLY A 16 -37.03 7.93 2.31
CA GLY A 16 -38.13 7.54 1.41
C GLY A 16 -37.74 7.53 -0.07
N THR A 17 -36.81 8.41 -0.47
CA THR A 17 -36.24 8.45 -1.83
C THR A 17 -34.97 7.62 -2.00
N GLU A 18 -34.53 6.91 -0.94
CA GLU A 18 -33.27 6.15 -0.92
C GLU A 18 -32.05 7.00 -1.36
N ASN A 19 -32.02 8.28 -1.00
CA ASN A 19 -30.96 9.21 -1.36
C ASN A 19 -29.83 9.21 -0.32
N GLY A 20 -28.86 8.33 -0.54
CA GLY A 20 -27.70 8.18 0.33
C GLY A 20 -26.81 9.42 0.46
N GLU A 21 -26.66 10.23 -0.59
CA GLU A 21 -25.81 11.43 -0.55
C GLU A 21 -26.46 12.53 0.30
N ALA A 22 -27.78 12.68 0.20
CA ALA A 22 -28.55 13.58 1.05
C ALA A 22 -28.47 13.16 2.52
N LEU A 23 -28.71 11.87 2.82
CA LEU A 23 -28.61 11.36 4.18
C LEU A 23 -27.19 11.53 4.73
N ALA A 24 -26.16 11.24 3.94
CA ALA A 24 -24.76 11.39 4.36
C ALA A 24 -24.43 12.83 4.77
N THR A 25 -25.01 13.82 4.08
CA THR A 25 -24.82 15.24 4.38
C THR A 25 -25.58 15.65 5.65
N LEU A 26 -26.78 15.11 5.86
CA LEU A 26 -27.60 15.38 7.04
C LEU A 26 -27.08 14.69 8.32
N THR A 27 -26.26 13.65 8.19
CA THR A 27 -25.67 12.90 9.29
C THR A 27 -24.14 12.98 9.29
N ASP A 28 -23.59 14.12 8.85
CA ASP A 28 -22.14 14.34 8.80
C ASP A 28 -21.58 14.58 10.21
N LEU A 29 -20.74 13.65 10.68
CA LEU A 29 -20.07 13.73 11.97
C LEU A 29 -19.04 14.88 12.07
N LEU A 30 -18.70 15.56 10.97
CA LEU A 30 -17.83 16.74 11.04
C LEU A 30 -18.61 18.06 11.20
N MET A 31 -19.94 18.01 11.25
CA MET A 31 -20.82 19.09 11.70
C MET A 31 -20.61 20.43 10.96
N PRO A 32 -21.19 20.62 9.77
CA PRO A 32 -21.23 21.94 9.14
C PRO A 32 -21.94 22.96 10.04
N GLU A 33 -21.30 24.08 10.35
CA GLU A 33 -21.79 25.07 11.34
C GLU A 33 -23.19 25.62 11.00
N GLU A 34 -23.52 25.72 9.71
CA GLU A 34 -24.73 26.40 9.22
C GLU A 34 -26.04 25.81 9.74
N TRP A 35 -26.20 24.48 9.74
CA TRP A 35 -27.45 23.84 10.17
C TRP A 35 -27.41 23.37 11.63
N VAL A 36 -26.23 23.08 12.16
CA VAL A 36 -26.06 22.69 13.57
C VAL A 36 -26.45 23.83 14.50
N SER A 37 -26.11 25.07 14.15
CA SER A 37 -26.46 26.26 14.94
C SER A 37 -27.97 26.47 15.11
N GLN A 38 -28.77 25.98 14.15
CA GLN A 38 -30.23 26.07 14.18
C GLN A 38 -30.87 24.93 15.00
N LEU A 39 -30.25 23.75 15.02
CA LEU A 39 -30.76 22.55 15.68
C LEU A 39 -30.35 22.43 17.15
N LEU A 40 -29.13 22.86 17.50
CA LEU A 40 -28.56 22.69 18.83
C LEU A 40 -29.38 23.31 19.97
N PRO A 41 -30.00 24.50 19.82
CA PRO A 41 -30.83 25.08 20.88
C PRO A 41 -32.07 24.23 21.20
N GLU A 42 -32.75 23.69 20.17
CA GLU A 42 -33.92 22.83 20.37
C GLU A 42 -33.53 21.48 20.99
N LEU A 43 -32.38 20.94 20.60
CA LEU A 43 -31.84 19.70 21.17
C LEU A 43 -31.39 19.88 22.63
N SER A 44 -30.87 21.04 23.02
CA SER A 44 -30.36 21.27 24.38
C SER A 44 -31.46 21.46 25.44
N VAL A 45 -32.69 21.79 25.01
CA VAL A 45 -33.83 22.07 25.91
C VAL A 45 -34.72 20.84 26.10
N GLY A 46 -34.76 19.93 25.12
CA GLY A 46 -35.61 18.73 25.17
C GLY A 46 -34.98 17.55 25.91
N GLU A 47 -35.78 16.78 26.66
CA GLU A 47 -35.34 15.47 27.15
C GLU A 47 -35.05 14.52 25.97
N PHE A 48 -33.95 13.78 26.05
CA PHE A 48 -33.51 12.89 24.97
C PHE A 48 -34.56 11.83 24.60
N SER A 49 -35.30 11.32 25.59
CA SER A 49 -36.44 10.40 25.41
C SER A 49 -37.53 10.97 24.49
N THR A 50 -37.77 12.28 24.57
CA THR A 50 -38.75 12.98 23.73
C THR A 50 -38.24 13.12 22.30
N ILE A 51 -36.92 13.32 22.12
CA ILE A 51 -36.27 13.36 20.80
C ILE A 51 -36.36 11.98 20.13
N GLU A 52 -36.07 10.90 20.85
CA GLU A 52 -36.17 9.53 20.33
C GLU A 52 -37.60 9.19 19.84
N ALA A 53 -38.63 9.57 20.61
CA ALA A 53 -40.02 9.39 20.20
C ALA A 53 -40.37 10.18 18.94
N ARG A 54 -39.89 11.42 18.82
CA ARG A 54 -40.07 12.25 17.61
C ARG A 54 -39.35 11.66 16.40
N VAL A 55 -38.13 11.13 16.57
CA VAL A 55 -37.40 10.47 15.49
C VAL A 55 -38.12 9.19 15.04
N SER A 56 -38.56 8.35 16.00
CA SER A 56 -39.22 7.07 15.72
C SER A 56 -40.56 7.22 14.99
N SER A 57 -41.24 8.37 15.18
CA SER A 57 -42.47 8.69 14.43
C SER A 57 -42.22 9.21 13.02
N ALA A 58 -41.03 9.77 12.73
CA ALA A 58 -40.70 10.38 11.45
C ALA A 58 -39.86 9.48 10.53
N VAL A 59 -39.02 8.61 11.10
CA VAL A 59 -38.03 7.80 10.38
C VAL A 59 -38.30 6.32 10.69
N PRO A 60 -38.33 5.43 9.67
CA PRO A 60 -38.55 4.01 9.91
C PRO A 60 -37.34 3.31 10.54
N ALA A 61 -37.60 2.29 11.36
CA ALA A 61 -36.57 1.39 11.87
C ALA A 61 -35.87 0.61 10.74
N PRO A 62 -34.56 0.35 10.83
CA PRO A 62 -33.65 0.68 11.95
C PRO A 62 -32.95 2.05 11.85
N LEU A 63 -33.34 2.91 10.89
CA LEU A 63 -32.71 4.21 10.67
C LEU A 63 -33.06 5.22 11.76
N ASP A 64 -34.21 5.06 12.41
CA ASP A 64 -34.62 5.82 13.59
C ASP A 64 -33.53 5.86 14.67
N SER A 65 -33.05 4.70 15.10
CA SER A 65 -32.05 4.55 16.15
C SER A 65 -30.71 5.17 15.74
N TYR A 66 -30.35 5.07 14.46
CA TYR A 66 -29.16 5.72 13.91
C TYR A 66 -29.27 7.25 13.97
N VAL A 67 -30.40 7.80 13.55
CA VAL A 67 -30.66 9.25 13.57
C VAL A 67 -30.73 9.76 15.01
N SER A 68 -31.39 9.04 15.93
CA SER A 68 -31.42 9.37 17.36
C SER A 68 -30.02 9.40 17.97
N THR A 69 -29.19 8.38 17.68
CA THR A 69 -27.80 8.35 18.16
C THR A 69 -26.99 9.51 17.57
N PHE A 70 -27.24 9.89 16.32
CA PHE A 70 -26.60 11.04 15.69
C PHE A 70 -27.02 12.36 16.33
N LEU A 71 -28.31 12.56 16.64
CA LEU A 71 -28.76 13.75 17.37
C LEU A 71 -28.16 13.81 18.79
N GLY A 72 -28.04 12.67 19.47
CA GLY A 72 -27.32 12.57 20.75
C GLY A 72 -25.84 12.91 20.63
N TYR A 73 -25.19 12.54 19.52
CA TYR A 73 -23.84 12.97 19.21
C TYR A 73 -23.74 14.51 19.13
N LEU A 74 -24.71 15.19 18.50
CA LEU A 74 -24.72 16.66 18.42
C LEU A 74 -24.84 17.34 19.79
N GLN A 75 -25.45 16.69 20.78
CA GLN A 75 -25.56 17.19 22.16
C GLN A 75 -24.28 17.00 22.98
N THR A 76 -23.25 16.33 22.43
CA THR A 76 -21.99 16.13 23.15
C THR A 76 -21.32 17.50 23.36
N ALA A 77 -21.21 17.92 24.61
CA ALA A 77 -20.61 19.22 24.95
C ALA A 77 -19.08 19.17 25.03
N ASP A 78 -18.52 18.04 25.47
CA ASP A 78 -17.08 17.89 25.68
C ASP A 78 -16.38 17.36 24.42
N PRO A 79 -15.41 18.11 23.85
CA PRO A 79 -14.62 17.65 22.71
C PRO A 79 -13.90 16.32 22.93
N ARG A 80 -13.63 15.93 24.19
CA ARG A 80 -12.97 14.67 24.54
C ARG A 80 -13.84 13.45 24.23
N ASP A 81 -15.16 13.61 24.30
CA ASP A 81 -16.14 12.54 24.14
C ASP A 81 -16.62 12.40 22.69
N PHE A 82 -16.28 13.37 21.82
CA PHE A 82 -16.70 13.38 20.41
C PHE A 82 -16.37 12.09 19.67
N TYR A 83 -15.17 11.53 19.88
CA TYR A 83 -14.81 10.27 19.23
C TYR A 83 -15.67 9.10 19.72
N ASP A 84 -15.96 9.03 21.02
CA ASP A 84 -16.71 7.91 21.60
C ASP A 84 -18.19 7.98 21.20
N ALA A 85 -18.78 9.18 21.22
CA ALA A 85 -20.12 9.44 20.73
C ALA A 85 -20.24 9.18 19.21
N ALA A 86 -19.30 9.66 18.41
CA ALA A 86 -19.23 9.34 16.97
C ALA A 86 -19.07 7.83 16.71
N ALA A 87 -18.34 7.13 17.57
CA ALA A 87 -18.14 5.70 17.47
C ALA A 87 -19.42 4.90 17.74
N ALA A 88 -20.33 5.43 18.58
CA ALA A 88 -21.68 4.87 18.77
C ALA A 88 -22.53 5.05 17.50
N VAL A 89 -22.55 6.24 16.92
CA VAL A 89 -23.22 6.53 15.63
C VAL A 89 -22.71 5.60 14.52
N PHE A 90 -21.39 5.44 14.42
CA PHE A 90 -20.76 4.55 13.45
C PHE A 90 -21.18 3.09 13.64
N ALA A 91 -21.24 2.62 14.90
CA ALA A 91 -21.64 1.25 15.20
C ALA A 91 -23.09 0.99 14.80
N GLN A 92 -24.01 1.89 15.18
CA GLN A 92 -25.44 1.78 14.86
C GLN A 92 -25.69 1.76 13.35
N PHE A 93 -24.93 2.55 12.60
CA PHE A 93 -24.99 2.53 11.15
C PHE A 93 -24.46 1.23 10.55
N CYS A 94 -23.27 0.78 10.98
CA CYS A 94 -22.65 -0.42 10.43
C CYS A 94 -23.46 -1.69 10.71
N ASN A 95 -24.19 -1.74 11.82
CA ASN A 95 -25.10 -2.82 12.18
C ASN A 95 -26.15 -2.27 13.17
N PRO A 96 -27.46 -2.29 12.85
CA PRO A 96 -28.10 -3.08 11.79
C PRO A 96 -28.42 -2.33 10.47
N VAL A 97 -28.16 -1.03 10.35
CA VAL A 97 -28.65 -0.23 9.20
C VAL A 97 -28.03 -0.64 7.86
N PHE A 98 -26.71 -0.78 7.79
CA PHE A 98 -25.99 -0.96 6.53
C PHE A 98 -26.29 -2.30 5.84
N SER A 99 -27.25 -2.28 4.91
CA SER A 99 -27.69 -3.45 4.13
C SER A 99 -27.76 -3.22 2.62
N ARG A 100 -28.14 -2.01 2.17
CA ARG A 100 -28.45 -1.68 0.77
C ARG A 100 -27.39 -0.81 0.08
N HIS A 101 -27.39 -0.79 -1.24
CA HIS A 101 -26.44 -0.02 -2.06
C HIS A 101 -26.48 1.48 -1.79
N TRP A 102 -27.69 2.05 -1.62
CA TRP A 102 -27.84 3.49 -1.40
C TRP A 102 -27.26 3.97 -0.06
N HIS A 103 -26.92 3.06 0.87
CA HIS A 103 -26.24 3.40 2.12
C HIS A 103 -24.73 3.69 1.95
N ILE A 104 -24.13 3.33 0.81
CA ILE A 104 -22.68 3.42 0.58
C ILE A 104 -22.13 4.85 0.73
N PRO A 105 -22.80 5.93 0.25
CA PRO A 105 -22.35 7.29 0.48
C PRO A 105 -22.25 7.67 1.96
N VAL A 106 -23.24 7.28 2.77
CA VAL A 106 -23.24 7.49 4.23
C VAL A 106 -22.07 6.74 4.86
N LEU A 107 -21.88 5.46 4.52
CA LEU A 107 -20.76 4.66 5.01
C LEU A 107 -19.41 5.28 4.68
N LYS A 108 -19.25 5.77 3.44
CA LYS A 108 -18.03 6.43 2.96
C LYS A 108 -17.72 7.67 3.79
N ARG A 109 -18.72 8.51 4.06
CA ARG A 109 -18.55 9.73 4.85
C ARG A 109 -18.22 9.41 6.30
N LEU A 110 -18.99 8.52 6.93
CA LEU A 110 -18.75 8.05 8.29
C LEU A 110 -17.34 7.47 8.47
N CYS A 111 -16.85 6.64 7.53
CA CYS A 111 -15.48 6.11 7.59
C CYS A 111 -14.43 7.24 7.56
N GLY A 112 -14.65 8.28 6.75
CA GLY A 112 -13.76 9.44 6.66
C GLY A 112 -13.76 10.26 7.95
N SER A 113 -14.94 10.60 8.47
CA SER A 113 -15.10 11.39 9.69
C SER A 113 -14.53 10.65 10.91
N MET A 114 -14.75 9.33 11.01
CA MET A 114 -14.16 8.52 12.08
C MET A 114 -12.63 8.51 12.04
N ILE A 115 -12.01 8.45 10.85
CA ILE A 115 -10.54 8.55 10.72
C ILE A 115 -10.06 9.92 11.19
N PHE A 116 -10.76 11.00 10.82
CA PHE A 116 -10.41 12.35 11.24
C PHE A 116 -10.47 12.49 12.77
N LEU A 117 -11.60 12.12 13.38
CA LEU A 117 -11.81 12.21 14.83
C LEU A 117 -10.83 11.33 15.61
N ALA A 118 -10.53 10.11 15.14
CA ALA A 118 -9.55 9.23 15.78
C ALA A 118 -8.15 9.85 15.79
N LEU A 119 -7.71 10.40 14.65
CA LEU A 119 -6.39 11.02 14.54
C LEU A 119 -6.30 12.30 15.37
N GLN A 120 -7.35 13.13 15.38
CA GLN A 120 -7.42 14.33 16.19
C GLN A 120 -7.31 14.01 17.68
N ARG A 121 -8.08 13.03 18.18
CA ARG A 121 -8.00 12.58 19.57
C ARG A 121 -6.62 12.02 19.91
N ASP A 122 -6.02 11.21 19.04
CA ASP A 122 -4.68 10.67 19.29
C ASP A 122 -3.59 11.75 19.28
N MET A 123 -3.74 12.81 18.48
CA MET A 123 -2.85 13.97 18.53
C MET A 123 -2.97 14.71 19.87
N TYR A 124 -4.19 14.92 20.36
CA TYR A 124 -4.44 15.54 21.66
C TYR A 124 -3.92 14.67 22.83
N LEU A 125 -4.13 13.35 22.79
CA LEU A 125 -3.59 12.44 23.80
C LEU A 125 -2.06 12.50 23.84
N LYS A 126 -1.40 12.58 22.68
CA LYS A 126 0.06 12.75 22.60
C LYS A 126 0.54 14.07 23.16
N SER A 127 -0.18 15.18 22.97
CA SER A 127 0.19 16.47 23.58
C SER A 127 0.08 16.45 25.10
N LEU A 128 -0.71 15.54 25.67
CA LEU A 128 -0.78 15.26 27.11
C LEU A 128 0.22 14.20 27.59
N GLY A 129 1.15 13.74 26.74
CA GLY A 129 2.08 12.66 27.07
C GLY A 129 1.45 11.26 27.17
N LYS A 130 0.18 11.11 26.76
CA LYS A 130 -0.54 9.82 26.76
C LYS A 130 -0.37 9.10 25.43
N LYS A 131 -0.51 7.77 25.46
CA LYS A 131 -0.53 6.95 24.23
C LYS A 131 -1.84 7.18 23.47
N GLY A 132 -1.75 7.31 22.15
CA GLY A 132 -2.92 7.31 21.27
C GLY A 132 -3.55 5.92 21.21
N THR A 133 -4.84 5.82 21.54
CA THR A 133 -5.60 4.56 21.58
C THR A 133 -6.71 4.53 20.53
N SER A 134 -7.11 5.69 20.00
CA SER A 134 -8.29 5.87 19.16
C SER A 134 -8.08 5.24 17.78
N ALA A 135 -6.89 5.39 17.18
CA ALA A 135 -6.56 4.77 15.91
C ALA A 135 -6.63 3.23 15.96
N VAL A 136 -6.20 2.64 17.07
CA VAL A 136 -6.27 1.18 17.30
C VAL A 136 -7.72 0.74 17.51
N ASN A 137 -8.50 1.49 18.28
CA ASN A 137 -9.93 1.23 18.45
C ASN A 137 -10.68 1.28 17.11
N LEU A 138 -10.36 2.26 16.26
CA LEU A 138 -10.93 2.41 14.93
C LEU A 138 -10.53 1.26 14.00
N GLN A 139 -9.30 0.74 14.09
CA GLN A 139 -8.90 -0.47 13.36
C GLN A 139 -9.83 -1.65 13.69
N ASN A 140 -10.10 -1.89 14.96
CA ASN A 140 -10.98 -3.00 15.37
C ASN A 140 -12.37 -2.84 14.76
N ARG A 141 -12.91 -1.61 14.75
CA ARG A 141 -14.18 -1.28 14.09
C ARG A 141 -14.16 -1.54 12.58
N PHE A 142 -13.09 -1.14 11.87
CA PHE A 142 -12.92 -1.46 10.45
C PHE A 142 -12.84 -2.97 10.20
N SER A 143 -12.19 -3.73 11.09
CA SER A 143 -12.05 -5.19 10.95
C SER A 143 -13.40 -5.89 11.14
N VAL A 144 -14.21 -5.42 12.10
CA VAL A 144 -15.59 -5.89 12.30
C VAL A 144 -16.44 -5.53 11.08
N LEU A 145 -16.40 -4.27 10.61
CA LEU A 145 -17.13 -3.82 9.43
C LEU A 145 -16.78 -4.65 8.18
N MET A 146 -15.48 -4.88 7.92
CA MET A 146 -15.06 -5.74 6.81
C MET A 146 -15.57 -7.16 6.96
N SER A 147 -15.64 -7.69 8.19
CA SER A 147 -16.21 -9.01 8.43
C SER A 147 -17.72 -9.03 8.19
N LEU A 148 -18.45 -7.98 8.57
CA LEU A 148 -19.88 -7.84 8.29
C LEU A 148 -20.17 -7.79 6.78
N ILE A 149 -19.39 -6.99 6.03
CA ILE A 149 -19.52 -6.82 4.58
C ILE A 149 -19.22 -8.13 3.82
N LEU A 150 -18.24 -8.91 4.29
CA LEU A 150 -17.75 -10.06 3.55
C LEU A 150 -18.49 -11.37 3.86
N VAL A 151 -19.35 -11.40 4.88
CA VAL A 151 -20.16 -12.57 5.22
C VAL A 151 -21.40 -12.59 4.34
N ASP A 152 -21.66 -13.74 3.71
CA ASP A 152 -22.90 -13.98 2.98
C ASP A 152 -24.07 -14.12 3.96
N ARG A 153 -24.91 -13.07 4.04
CA ARG A 153 -26.13 -13.06 4.85
C ARG A 153 -27.36 -12.77 3.98
N PRO A 154 -28.50 -13.44 4.20
CA PRO A 154 -29.76 -13.13 3.52
C PRO A 154 -30.13 -11.65 3.72
N GLY A 155 -30.46 -10.93 2.64
CA GLY A 155 -30.80 -9.51 2.69
C GLY A 155 -29.61 -8.52 2.70
N PHE A 156 -28.36 -9.01 2.73
CA PHE A 156 -27.15 -8.16 2.76
C PHE A 156 -26.22 -8.41 1.55
N ALA A 157 -26.73 -9.01 0.47
CA ALA A 157 -25.93 -9.33 -0.72
C ALA A 157 -25.26 -8.08 -1.34
N GLU A 158 -25.93 -6.92 -1.24
CA GLU A 158 -25.44 -5.64 -1.78
C GLU A 158 -24.27 -5.04 -0.99
N THR A 159 -24.08 -5.42 0.28
CA THR A 159 -23.02 -4.86 1.14
C THR A 159 -21.62 -5.06 0.57
N LYS A 160 -21.41 -6.15 -0.19
CA LYS A 160 -20.14 -6.44 -0.88
C LYS A 160 -19.73 -5.34 -1.85
N ALA A 161 -20.65 -4.55 -2.39
CA ALA A 161 -20.34 -3.40 -3.24
C ALA A 161 -19.51 -2.33 -2.49
N ALA A 162 -19.60 -2.26 -1.16
CA ALA A 162 -18.79 -1.37 -0.33
C ALA A 162 -17.39 -1.93 0.02
N ALA A 163 -17.14 -3.22 -0.19
CA ALA A 163 -15.93 -3.88 0.34
C ALA A 163 -14.64 -3.20 -0.12
N LEU A 164 -14.52 -2.88 -1.42
CA LEU A 164 -13.31 -2.26 -1.95
C LEU A 164 -13.19 -0.78 -1.55
N LEU A 165 -14.31 -0.09 -1.35
CA LEU A 165 -14.32 1.26 -0.79
C LEU A 165 -13.76 1.27 0.63
N VAL A 166 -14.33 0.44 1.51
CA VAL A 166 -13.91 0.34 2.92
C VAL A 166 -12.47 -0.15 3.00
N ALA A 167 -12.09 -1.16 2.21
CA ALA A 167 -10.72 -1.65 2.16
C ALA A 167 -9.72 -0.57 1.75
N ASN A 168 -10.02 0.22 0.71
CA ASN A 168 -9.15 1.31 0.27
C ASN A 168 -9.02 2.40 1.34
N THR A 169 -10.12 2.75 2.00
CA THR A 169 -10.12 3.73 3.09
C THR A 169 -9.29 3.24 4.28
N ALA A 170 -9.50 2.00 4.72
CA ALA A 170 -8.75 1.38 5.80
C ALA A 170 -7.25 1.23 5.46
N LEU A 171 -6.90 0.79 4.25
CA LEU A 171 -5.51 0.68 3.81
C LEU A 171 -4.79 2.03 3.81
N ARG A 172 -5.43 3.12 3.32
CA ARG A 172 -4.85 4.47 3.38
C ARG A 172 -4.60 4.90 4.82
N PHE A 173 -5.56 4.64 5.70
CA PHE A 173 -5.46 4.94 7.12
C PHE A 173 -4.32 4.16 7.79
N TYR A 174 -4.26 2.84 7.63
CA TYR A 174 -3.23 1.99 8.21
C TYR A 174 -1.81 2.37 7.73
N ILE A 175 -1.66 2.71 6.45
CA ILE A 175 -0.37 3.20 5.94
C ILE A 175 -0.01 4.55 6.57
N LYS A 176 -0.98 5.44 6.80
CA LYS A 176 -0.75 6.76 7.44
C LYS A 176 -0.26 6.62 8.88
N ILE A 177 -0.76 5.63 9.62
CA ILE A 177 -0.30 5.34 11.00
C ILE A 177 0.88 4.36 11.07
N ASN A 178 1.49 4.01 9.93
CA ASN A 178 2.62 3.09 9.80
C ASN A 178 2.35 1.63 10.26
N GLU A 179 1.09 1.19 10.22
CA GLU A 179 0.66 -0.15 10.64
C GLU A 179 0.55 -1.15 9.46
N TRP A 180 1.69 -1.55 8.91
CA TRP A 180 1.78 -2.40 7.72
C TRP A 180 1.27 -3.84 7.95
N GLN A 181 1.31 -4.33 9.19
CA GLN A 181 0.80 -5.65 9.54
C GLN A 181 -0.73 -5.73 9.34
N LEU A 182 -1.44 -4.64 9.66
CA LEU A 182 -2.88 -4.54 9.46
C LEU A 182 -3.26 -4.54 7.99
N CYS A 183 -2.48 -3.83 7.16
CA CYS A 183 -2.63 -3.87 5.72
C CYS A 183 -2.51 -5.32 5.19
N THR A 184 -1.54 -6.08 5.71
CA THR A 184 -1.34 -7.48 5.32
C THR A 184 -2.54 -8.36 5.71
N LYS A 185 -3.06 -8.19 6.93
CA LYS A 185 -4.25 -8.92 7.41
C LYS A 185 -5.47 -8.63 6.53
N LEU A 186 -5.74 -7.36 6.24
CA LEU A 186 -6.88 -6.93 5.43
C LEU A 186 -6.78 -7.43 3.98
N VAL A 187 -5.60 -7.33 3.34
CA VAL A 187 -5.39 -7.86 1.98
C VAL A 187 -5.61 -9.38 1.97
N ARG A 188 -5.11 -10.10 2.98
CA ARG A 188 -5.34 -11.56 3.09
C ARG A 188 -6.82 -11.90 3.23
N GLN A 189 -7.57 -11.14 4.03
CA GLN A 189 -9.01 -11.34 4.22
C GLN A 189 -9.77 -11.18 2.89
N ILE A 190 -9.42 -10.16 2.10
CA ILE A 190 -10.00 -9.93 0.76
C ILE A 190 -9.65 -11.07 -0.20
N ASP A 191 -8.37 -11.47 -0.25
CA ASP A 191 -7.90 -12.56 -1.11
C ASP A 191 -8.60 -13.89 -0.78
N GLN A 192 -8.84 -14.17 0.51
CA GLN A 192 -9.52 -15.39 0.97
C GLN A 192 -10.99 -15.46 0.58
N ARG A 193 -11.68 -14.31 0.55
CA ARG A 193 -13.11 -14.23 0.24
C ARG A 193 -13.41 -14.22 -1.26
N ARG A 194 -12.37 -14.23 -2.11
CA ARG A 194 -12.47 -14.29 -3.58
C ARG A 194 -13.46 -13.27 -4.15
N LEU A 195 -13.41 -12.04 -3.65
CA LEU A 195 -14.19 -10.95 -4.24
C LEU A 195 -13.86 -10.83 -5.73
N ASP A 196 -14.91 -10.72 -6.55
CA ASP A 196 -14.70 -10.38 -7.95
C ASP A 196 -14.30 -8.90 -8.05
N LEU A 197 -12.99 -8.65 -8.13
CA LEU A 197 -12.46 -7.30 -8.28
C LEU A 197 -12.95 -6.63 -9.58
N ALA A 198 -13.40 -7.38 -10.58
CA ALA A 198 -13.92 -6.83 -11.83
C ALA A 198 -15.26 -6.11 -11.66
N ALA A 199 -16.05 -6.47 -10.65
CA ALA A 199 -17.34 -5.86 -10.34
C ALA A 199 -17.23 -4.43 -9.76
N TYR A 200 -16.03 -4.00 -9.34
CA TYR A 200 -15.80 -2.68 -8.78
C TYR A 200 -15.34 -1.68 -9.84
N SER A 201 -15.61 -0.40 -9.60
CA SER A 201 -15.19 0.67 -10.50
C SER A 201 -13.67 0.71 -10.68
N MET A 202 -13.23 1.13 -11.87
CA MET A 202 -11.80 1.15 -12.19
C MET A 202 -11.01 2.04 -11.22
N SER A 203 -11.61 3.14 -10.73
CA SER A 203 -10.97 4.04 -9.76
C SER A 203 -10.69 3.33 -8.41
N GLN A 204 -11.62 2.51 -7.93
CA GLN A 204 -11.43 1.70 -6.72
C GLN A 204 -10.37 0.61 -6.93
N ARG A 205 -10.38 -0.06 -8.09
CA ARG A 205 -9.38 -1.07 -8.44
C ARG A 205 -7.97 -0.49 -8.55
N VAL A 206 -7.81 0.64 -9.25
CA VAL A 206 -6.52 1.35 -9.35
C VAL A 206 -6.01 1.75 -7.97
N THR A 207 -6.88 2.28 -7.11
CA THR A 207 -6.53 2.62 -5.74
C THR A 207 -6.04 1.39 -4.96
N TYR A 208 -6.80 0.30 -5.02
CA TYR A 208 -6.46 -0.94 -4.32
C TYR A 208 -5.11 -1.48 -4.77
N HIS A 209 -4.90 -1.59 -6.08
CA HIS A 209 -3.63 -2.04 -6.63
C HIS A 209 -2.47 -1.11 -6.28
N PHE A 210 -2.66 0.21 -6.26
CA PHE A 210 -1.64 1.14 -5.80
C PHE A 210 -1.26 0.89 -4.32
N LEU A 211 -2.24 0.76 -3.42
CA LEU A 211 -2.01 0.53 -1.99
C LEU A 211 -1.37 -0.83 -1.72
N VAL A 212 -1.84 -1.89 -2.38
CA VAL A 212 -1.20 -3.22 -2.31
C VAL A 212 0.22 -3.18 -2.88
N GLY A 213 0.45 -2.43 -3.97
CA GLY A 213 1.77 -2.20 -4.54
C GLY A 213 2.75 -1.61 -3.53
N ARG A 214 2.32 -0.58 -2.79
CA ARG A 214 3.08 0.02 -1.67
C ARG A 214 3.37 -0.99 -0.56
N LEU A 215 2.37 -1.76 -0.14
CA LEU A 215 2.55 -2.82 0.84
C LEU A 215 3.59 -3.86 0.41
N LYS A 216 3.57 -4.27 -0.87
CA LYS A 216 4.56 -5.22 -1.39
C LYS A 216 5.95 -4.59 -1.48
N LEU A 217 6.10 -3.30 -1.76
CA LEU A 217 7.38 -2.60 -1.69
C LEU A 217 7.96 -2.62 -0.26
N TYR A 218 7.13 -2.31 0.73
CA TYR A 218 7.52 -2.30 2.15
C TYR A 218 8.11 -3.66 2.58
N TYR A 219 7.46 -4.77 2.23
CA TYR A 219 7.96 -6.12 2.51
C TYR A 219 9.02 -6.62 1.50
N HIS A 220 9.62 -5.76 0.69
CA HIS A 220 10.61 -6.10 -0.33
C HIS A 220 10.16 -7.18 -1.33
N LYS A 221 8.84 -7.31 -1.57
CA LYS A 221 8.24 -8.21 -2.56
C LYS A 221 8.15 -7.51 -3.93
N PHE A 222 9.31 -7.09 -4.46
CA PHE A 222 9.42 -6.19 -5.64
C PHE A 222 8.66 -6.67 -6.88
N ARG A 223 8.66 -7.99 -7.15
CA ARG A 223 7.91 -8.54 -8.28
C ARG A 223 6.40 -8.42 -8.11
N ALA A 224 5.91 -8.66 -6.90
CA ALA A 224 4.49 -8.49 -6.62
C ALA A 224 4.12 -7.01 -6.68
N ALA A 225 4.95 -6.14 -6.13
CA ALA A 225 4.80 -4.68 -6.24
C ALA A 225 4.71 -4.23 -7.69
N GLU A 226 5.66 -4.65 -8.53
CA GLU A 226 5.68 -4.31 -9.97
C GLU A 226 4.36 -4.67 -10.66
N ARG A 227 3.82 -5.87 -10.42
CA ARG A 227 2.54 -6.30 -11.03
C ARG A 227 1.38 -5.41 -10.62
N HIS A 228 1.24 -5.12 -9.33
CA HIS A 228 0.16 -4.26 -8.84
C HIS A 228 0.32 -2.81 -9.31
N LEU A 229 1.53 -2.26 -9.28
CA LEU A 229 1.81 -0.90 -9.72
C LEU A 229 1.67 -0.74 -11.25
N SER A 230 2.02 -1.76 -12.03
CA SER A 230 1.81 -1.75 -13.49
C SER A 230 0.31 -1.71 -13.81
N PHE A 231 -0.47 -2.59 -13.18
CA PHE A 231 -1.94 -2.57 -13.31
C PHE A 231 -2.51 -1.19 -12.96
N ALA A 232 -2.09 -0.61 -11.83
CA ALA A 232 -2.55 0.69 -11.39
C ALA A 232 -2.21 1.79 -12.41
N LEU A 233 -1.01 1.78 -12.99
CA LEU A 233 -0.57 2.80 -13.96
C LEU A 233 -1.31 2.69 -15.29
N GLU A 234 -1.50 1.47 -15.78
CA GLU A 234 -2.19 1.15 -17.04
C GLU A 234 -3.65 1.61 -16.99
N HIS A 235 -4.32 1.41 -15.85
CA HIS A 235 -5.74 1.69 -15.70
C HIS A 235 -6.05 3.05 -15.04
N CYS A 236 -5.03 3.80 -14.59
CA CYS A 236 -5.25 5.12 -14.00
C CYS A 236 -5.65 6.12 -15.09
N HIS A 237 -6.76 6.82 -14.85
CA HIS A 237 -7.34 7.79 -15.77
C HIS A 237 -6.31 8.81 -16.27
N ALA A 238 -6.30 9.08 -17.58
CA ALA A 238 -5.28 9.91 -18.23
C ALA A 238 -5.19 11.34 -17.63
N ARG A 239 -6.33 11.93 -17.26
CA ARG A 239 -6.39 13.25 -16.60
C ARG A 239 -5.85 13.28 -15.16
N ALA A 240 -5.66 12.12 -14.51
CA ALA A 240 -5.17 12.03 -13.14
C ALA A 240 -3.63 12.08 -13.08
N GLY A 241 -3.01 13.11 -13.67
CA GLY A 241 -1.56 13.23 -13.86
C GLY A 241 -0.74 13.02 -12.57
N ALA A 242 -1.15 13.67 -11.47
CA ALA A 242 -0.50 13.53 -10.17
C ALA A 242 -0.53 12.08 -9.63
N ASN A 243 -1.65 11.37 -9.80
CA ASN A 243 -1.76 9.97 -9.38
C ASN A 243 -0.91 9.06 -10.26
N ARG A 244 -0.90 9.29 -11.57
CA ARG A 244 -0.06 8.54 -12.51
C ARG A 244 1.43 8.73 -12.20
N CYS A 245 1.85 9.95 -11.90
CA CYS A 245 3.22 10.25 -11.47
C CYS A 245 3.58 9.48 -10.18
N ARG A 246 2.75 9.55 -9.13
CA ARG A 246 2.97 8.79 -7.88
C ARG A 246 3.09 7.29 -8.11
N ILE A 247 2.21 6.70 -8.93
CA ILE A 247 2.26 5.27 -9.26
C ILE A 247 3.56 4.95 -10.01
N PHE A 248 3.92 5.77 -11.01
CA PHE A 248 5.11 5.57 -11.82
C PHE A 248 6.40 5.68 -11.00
N SER A 249 6.53 6.65 -10.08
CA SER A 249 7.70 6.78 -9.19
C SER A 249 7.99 5.50 -8.41
N LEU A 250 6.95 4.88 -7.84
CA LEU A 250 7.07 3.62 -7.11
C LEU A 250 7.39 2.44 -8.04
N LEU A 251 6.83 2.44 -9.25
CA LEU A 251 7.09 1.41 -10.26
C LEU A 251 8.55 1.46 -10.74
N VAL A 252 9.12 2.65 -10.90
CA VAL A 252 10.55 2.85 -11.24
C VAL A 252 11.42 2.18 -10.18
N VAL A 253 11.18 2.43 -8.89
CA VAL A 253 11.93 1.82 -7.78
C VAL A 253 11.82 0.29 -7.81
N ALA A 254 10.59 -0.24 -7.94
CA ALA A 254 10.35 -1.68 -8.00
C ALA A 254 11.15 -2.36 -9.13
N ARG A 255 11.21 -1.71 -10.29
CA ARG A 255 11.93 -2.19 -11.48
C ARG A 255 13.44 -2.02 -11.35
N MET A 256 13.93 -0.92 -10.80
CA MET A 256 15.36 -0.68 -10.58
C MET A 256 15.98 -1.75 -9.68
N VAL A 257 15.31 -2.12 -8.58
CA VAL A 257 15.76 -3.21 -7.71
C VAL A 257 15.79 -4.56 -8.43
N ARG A 258 15.01 -4.73 -9.49
CA ARG A 258 14.97 -5.93 -10.33
C ARG A 258 15.90 -5.83 -11.55
N GLY A 259 16.64 -4.74 -11.73
CA GLY A 259 17.57 -4.55 -12.85
C GLY A 259 16.93 -4.07 -14.14
N MET A 260 15.78 -3.41 -14.05
CA MET A 260 15.13 -2.73 -15.16
C MET A 260 15.02 -1.24 -14.87
N ILE A 261 15.37 -0.41 -15.86
CA ILE A 261 15.34 1.05 -15.76
C ILE A 261 14.32 1.62 -16.75
N PRO A 262 13.68 2.76 -16.45
CA PRO A 262 12.82 3.47 -17.40
C PRO A 262 13.66 4.10 -18.53
N ARG A 263 12.99 4.37 -19.66
CA ARG A 263 13.55 5.20 -20.74
C ARG A 263 13.51 6.67 -20.33
N ALA A 264 14.44 7.49 -20.83
CA ALA A 264 14.56 8.92 -20.49
C ALA A 264 13.26 9.70 -20.71
N TYR A 265 12.63 9.53 -21.88
CA TYR A 265 11.35 10.19 -22.20
C TYR A 265 10.22 9.88 -21.19
N LEU A 266 10.24 8.71 -20.53
CA LEU A 266 9.25 8.40 -19.50
C LEU A 266 9.51 9.19 -18.23
N LEU A 267 10.77 9.41 -17.87
CA LEU A 267 11.11 10.26 -16.72
C LEU A 267 10.67 11.70 -16.98
N GLU A 268 10.94 12.23 -18.17
CA GLU A 268 10.49 13.57 -18.59
C GLU A 268 8.96 13.69 -18.55
N LYS A 269 8.26 12.73 -19.18
CA LYS A 269 6.79 12.69 -19.20
C LYS A 269 6.15 12.73 -17.81
N PHE A 270 6.80 12.13 -16.82
CA PHE A 270 6.31 12.09 -15.43
C PHE A 270 7.00 13.11 -14.52
N GLN A 271 7.82 14.02 -15.05
CA GLN A 271 8.56 15.04 -14.30
C GLN A 271 9.46 14.45 -13.21
N LEU A 272 10.10 13.32 -13.52
CA LEU A 272 11.00 12.57 -12.63
C LEU A 272 12.47 12.64 -13.05
N GLU A 273 12.77 13.38 -14.13
CA GLU A 273 14.11 13.47 -14.70
C GLU A 273 15.14 14.01 -13.70
N GLN A 274 14.82 15.08 -12.97
CA GLN A 274 15.74 15.68 -12.00
C GLN A 274 16.11 14.73 -10.84
N SER A 275 15.12 13.99 -10.30
CA SER A 275 15.35 13.12 -9.14
C SER A 275 15.88 11.73 -9.52
N PHE A 276 15.41 11.15 -10.63
CA PHE A 276 15.79 9.79 -11.04
C PHE A 276 16.86 9.75 -12.15
N GLY A 277 16.97 10.77 -13.00
CA GLY A 277 17.85 10.76 -14.18
C GLY A 277 19.33 10.58 -13.81
N PRO A 278 19.93 11.51 -13.04
CA PRO A 278 21.30 11.38 -12.56
C PRO A 278 21.52 10.09 -11.75
N LEU A 279 20.56 9.75 -10.89
CA LEU A 279 20.62 8.55 -10.04
C LEU A 279 20.69 7.27 -10.89
N ILE A 280 19.87 7.17 -11.94
CA ILE A 280 19.87 6.05 -12.89
C ILE A 280 21.19 6.02 -13.69
N ALA A 281 21.76 7.17 -14.04
CA ALA A 281 23.05 7.22 -14.72
C ALA A 281 24.18 6.63 -13.86
N ALA A 282 24.27 7.04 -12.58
CA ALA A 282 25.22 6.48 -11.62
C ALA A 282 24.99 4.98 -11.39
N TYR A 283 23.72 4.57 -11.25
CA TYR A 283 23.32 3.16 -11.12
C TYR A 283 23.76 2.30 -12.32
N LYS A 284 23.61 2.81 -13.55
CA LYS A 284 24.01 2.10 -14.78
C LYS A 284 25.53 1.93 -14.87
N ARG A 285 26.30 2.93 -14.45
CA ARG A 285 27.77 2.90 -14.43
C ARG A 285 28.32 2.05 -13.30
N GLY A 286 27.56 1.87 -12.23
CA GLY A 286 28.04 1.25 -11.00
C GLY A 286 28.95 2.19 -10.21
N HIS A 287 28.68 3.50 -10.24
CA HIS A 287 29.41 4.49 -9.45
C HIS A 287 28.70 4.69 -8.10
N LEU A 288 29.16 4.00 -7.05
CA LEU A 288 28.47 3.94 -5.76
C LEU A 288 28.50 5.29 -5.02
N ALA A 289 29.65 5.96 -4.94
CA ALA A 289 29.73 7.25 -4.25
C ALA A 289 28.96 8.39 -4.94
N GLU A 290 28.87 8.40 -6.28
CA GLU A 290 28.00 9.35 -6.99
C GLU A 290 26.53 9.05 -6.70
N TYR A 291 26.14 7.77 -6.71
CA TYR A 291 24.78 7.35 -6.40
C TYR A 291 24.37 7.71 -4.97
N ASP A 292 25.22 7.45 -3.97
CA ASP A 292 24.94 7.79 -2.57
C ASP A 292 24.78 9.31 -2.39
N ARG A 293 25.66 10.13 -2.99
CA ARG A 293 25.52 11.60 -3.00
C ARG A 293 24.23 12.09 -3.65
N LEU A 294 23.84 11.49 -4.78
CA LEU A 294 22.59 11.84 -5.48
C LEU A 294 21.34 11.41 -4.70
N LEU A 295 21.42 10.28 -4.00
CA LEU A 295 20.37 9.79 -3.14
C LEU A 295 20.18 10.71 -1.93
N GLU A 296 21.28 11.14 -1.30
CA GLU A 296 21.29 12.10 -0.20
C GLU A 296 20.74 13.46 -0.63
N LYS A 297 21.20 13.99 -1.77
CA LYS A 297 20.68 15.25 -2.37
C LYS A 297 19.16 15.23 -2.55
N ASN A 298 18.57 14.07 -2.83
CA ASN A 298 17.14 13.90 -3.05
C ASN A 298 16.44 13.10 -1.92
N ALA A 299 17.05 13.05 -0.73
CA ALA A 299 16.59 12.17 0.35
C ALA A 299 15.16 12.48 0.78
N SER A 300 14.79 13.76 0.89
CA SER A 300 13.43 14.21 1.25
C SER A 300 12.38 13.69 0.27
N PHE A 301 12.66 13.77 -1.04
CA PHE A 301 11.78 13.26 -2.08
C PHE A 301 11.59 11.74 -1.95
N PHE A 302 12.67 10.96 -1.86
CA PHE A 302 12.57 9.50 -1.75
C PHE A 302 12.00 9.03 -0.40
N ALA A 303 12.22 9.79 0.68
CA ALA A 303 11.62 9.55 1.99
C ALA A 303 10.11 9.78 1.95
N SER A 304 9.64 10.85 1.30
CA SER A 304 8.21 11.13 1.13
C SER A 304 7.47 10.01 0.37
N LEU A 305 8.17 9.32 -0.53
CA LEU A 305 7.68 8.16 -1.28
C LEU A 305 7.77 6.85 -0.47
N GLY A 306 8.52 6.81 0.63
CA GLY A 306 8.78 5.63 1.44
C GLY A 306 9.72 4.62 0.77
N VAL A 307 10.65 5.09 -0.07
CA VAL A 307 11.53 4.22 -0.89
C VAL A 307 13.02 4.49 -0.70
N LEU A 308 13.41 5.49 0.11
CA LEU A 308 14.81 5.87 0.33
C LEU A 308 15.71 4.67 0.67
N TYR A 309 15.39 3.93 1.74
CA TYR A 309 16.14 2.74 2.14
C TYR A 309 16.10 1.59 1.14
N ILE A 310 15.03 1.50 0.33
CA ILE A 310 14.96 0.50 -0.76
C ILE A 310 16.01 0.86 -1.81
N LEU A 311 16.06 2.11 -2.24
CA LEU A 311 17.03 2.61 -3.20
C LEU A 311 18.45 2.56 -2.65
N GLU A 312 18.64 2.76 -1.36
CA GLU A 312 19.94 2.72 -0.71
C GLU A 312 20.51 1.30 -0.67
N HIS A 313 19.76 0.31 -0.18
CA HIS A 313 20.33 -1.01 0.09
C HIS A 313 20.03 -2.06 -1.00
N ARG A 314 18.90 -1.96 -1.71
CA ARG A 314 18.43 -3.04 -2.58
C ARG A 314 18.90 -2.94 -4.03
N THR A 315 19.52 -1.83 -4.41
CA THR A 315 20.09 -1.60 -5.75
C THR A 315 21.59 -1.92 -5.83
N ARG A 316 22.31 -1.90 -4.69
CA ARG A 316 23.77 -2.02 -4.62
C ARG A 316 24.33 -3.27 -5.30
N ILE A 317 23.69 -4.43 -5.12
CA ILE A 317 24.14 -5.67 -5.77
C ILE A 317 24.15 -5.56 -7.30
N ILE A 318 23.19 -4.84 -7.89
CA ILE A 318 23.15 -4.63 -9.34
C ILE A 318 24.18 -3.59 -9.77
N MET A 319 24.47 -2.60 -8.92
CA MET A 319 25.53 -1.64 -9.19
C MET A 319 26.91 -2.30 -9.19
N TYR A 320 27.21 -3.20 -8.22
CA TYR A 320 28.43 -4.01 -8.25
C TYR A 320 28.51 -4.88 -9.50
N ARG A 321 27.39 -5.51 -9.89
CA ARG A 321 27.30 -6.23 -11.18
C ARG A 321 27.66 -5.32 -12.36
N ASN A 322 27.15 -4.10 -12.39
CA ASN A 322 27.40 -3.15 -13.48
C ASN A 322 28.87 -2.70 -13.52
N LEU A 323 29.44 -2.38 -12.35
CA LEU A 323 30.85 -2.03 -12.19
C LEU A 323 31.76 -3.15 -12.69
N PHE A 324 31.56 -4.38 -12.23
CA PHE A 324 32.40 -5.52 -12.62
C PHE A 324 32.22 -5.91 -14.09
N ARG A 325 31.02 -5.69 -14.65
CA ARG A 325 30.81 -5.80 -16.10
C ARG A 325 31.67 -4.79 -16.86
N SER A 326 31.73 -3.53 -16.40
CA SER A 326 32.58 -2.51 -17.02
C SER A 326 34.06 -2.88 -16.94
N VAL A 327 34.55 -3.38 -15.78
CA VAL A 327 35.93 -3.86 -15.65
C VAL A 327 36.24 -4.97 -16.66
N LEU A 328 35.34 -5.94 -16.83
CA LEU A 328 35.51 -7.02 -17.81
C LEU A 328 35.59 -6.50 -19.24
N LEU A 329 34.74 -5.53 -19.60
CA LEU A 329 34.75 -4.95 -20.94
C LEU A 329 36.06 -4.21 -21.22
N LEU A 330 36.50 -3.37 -20.28
CA LEU A 330 37.76 -2.62 -20.38
C LEU A 330 38.99 -3.55 -20.39
N SER A 331 38.98 -4.62 -19.60
CA SER A 331 40.09 -5.60 -19.59
C SER A 331 40.21 -6.40 -20.89
N ARG A 332 39.19 -6.37 -21.76
CA ARG A 332 39.19 -7.00 -23.08
C ARG A 332 39.53 -6.04 -24.22
N GLU A 333 39.47 -4.73 -23.99
CA GLU A 333 39.83 -3.74 -25.00
C GLU A 333 41.28 -3.95 -25.45
N GLY A 334 41.49 -4.14 -26.76
CA GLY A 334 42.80 -4.41 -27.34
C GLY A 334 43.32 -5.85 -27.22
N LYS A 335 42.57 -6.79 -26.61
CA LYS A 335 42.96 -8.21 -26.48
C LYS A 335 41.78 -9.17 -26.79
N PRO A 336 41.26 -9.20 -28.03
CA PRO A 336 40.10 -10.03 -28.40
C PRO A 336 40.37 -11.54 -28.29
N ASP A 337 41.61 -11.98 -28.52
CA ASP A 337 42.03 -13.40 -28.48
C ASP A 337 42.50 -13.90 -27.11
N ALA A 338 42.47 -13.06 -26.08
CA ALA A 338 42.79 -13.52 -24.74
C ALA A 338 41.73 -14.53 -24.27
N ALA A 339 42.09 -15.82 -24.27
CA ALA A 339 41.30 -16.93 -23.74
C ALA A 339 40.82 -16.72 -22.29
N MET A 340 41.39 -15.76 -21.57
CA MET A 340 41.09 -15.43 -20.18
C MET A 340 39.76 -14.69 -20.04
N THR A 341 38.74 -15.47 -19.70
CA THR A 341 37.52 -14.95 -19.09
C THR A 341 37.73 -14.83 -17.58
N GLN A 342 38.79 -14.11 -17.16
CA GLN A 342 39.22 -14.03 -15.77
C GLN A 342 39.26 -12.57 -15.31
N LEU A 343 38.87 -12.32 -14.07
CA LEU A 343 38.98 -11.03 -13.41
C LEU A 343 39.77 -11.21 -12.12
N ASP A 344 40.84 -10.45 -11.98
CA ASP A 344 41.65 -10.43 -10.76
C ASP A 344 40.92 -9.63 -9.67
N TYR A 345 40.91 -10.13 -8.44
CA TYR A 345 40.29 -9.41 -7.33
C TYR A 345 40.97 -8.09 -7.03
N ALA A 346 42.27 -7.94 -7.26
CA ALA A 346 42.95 -6.65 -7.16
C ALA A 346 42.41 -5.63 -8.19
N GLN A 347 42.06 -6.06 -9.40
CA GLN A 347 41.42 -5.19 -10.40
C GLN A 347 40.02 -4.77 -9.95
N LEU A 348 39.21 -5.72 -9.45
CA LEU A 348 37.87 -5.43 -8.95
C LEU A 348 37.91 -4.56 -7.69
N LEU A 349 38.88 -4.76 -6.81
CA LEU A 349 39.10 -3.96 -5.61
C LEU A 349 39.43 -2.51 -6.00
N ARG A 350 40.37 -2.31 -6.93
CA ARG A 350 40.68 -0.97 -7.46
C ARG A 350 39.46 -0.31 -8.08
N ALA A 351 38.63 -1.06 -8.81
CA ALA A 351 37.40 -0.53 -9.38
C ALA A 351 36.39 -0.12 -8.29
N CYS A 352 36.26 -0.88 -7.20
CA CYS A 352 35.42 -0.50 -6.06
C CYS A 352 35.93 0.78 -5.38
N VAL A 353 37.24 0.88 -5.14
CA VAL A 353 37.86 2.09 -4.57
C VAL A 353 37.63 3.29 -5.50
N PHE A 354 37.84 3.12 -6.81
CA PHE A 354 37.57 4.15 -7.81
C PHE A 354 36.09 4.56 -7.84
N ALA A 355 35.17 3.62 -7.69
CA ALA A 355 33.74 3.89 -7.59
C ALA A 355 33.33 4.58 -6.26
N GLY A 356 34.30 4.79 -5.36
CA GLY A 356 34.17 5.48 -4.08
C GLY A 356 33.57 4.63 -2.96
N VAL A 357 33.73 3.30 -3.02
CA VAL A 357 33.28 2.41 -1.94
C VAL A 357 34.27 2.47 -0.78
N GLN A 358 33.81 2.99 0.36
CA GLN A 358 34.59 3.04 1.60
C GLN A 358 34.77 1.64 2.20
N ASP A 359 35.89 1.41 2.88
CA ASP A 359 36.21 0.18 3.63
C ASP A 359 36.12 -1.13 2.83
N MET A 360 36.25 -1.06 1.50
CA MET A 360 36.30 -2.26 0.67
C MET A 360 37.63 -2.99 0.91
N ASN A 361 37.52 -4.25 1.35
CA ASN A 361 38.66 -5.16 1.50
C ASN A 361 38.43 -6.44 0.67
N MET A 362 39.45 -7.30 0.60
CA MET A 362 39.39 -8.54 -0.19
C MET A 362 38.28 -9.50 0.26
N ALA A 363 38.02 -9.61 1.57
CA ALA A 363 36.97 -10.49 2.09
C ALA A 363 35.56 -10.00 1.71
N SER A 364 35.31 -8.69 1.83
CA SER A 364 34.07 -8.04 1.40
C SER A 364 33.86 -8.19 -0.10
N LEU A 365 34.91 -7.99 -0.90
CA LEU A 365 34.88 -8.18 -2.35
C LEU A 365 34.53 -9.62 -2.72
N GLU A 366 35.20 -10.60 -2.09
CA GLU A 366 34.93 -12.03 -2.28
C GLU A 366 33.47 -12.37 -2.00
N SER A 367 32.92 -11.86 -0.90
CA SER A 367 31.52 -12.02 -0.53
C SER A 367 30.56 -11.45 -1.60
N ILE A 368 30.86 -10.27 -2.15
CA ILE A 368 30.06 -9.66 -3.22
C ILE A 368 30.12 -10.52 -4.49
N VAL A 369 31.29 -10.99 -4.90
CA VAL A 369 31.45 -11.84 -6.09
C VAL A 369 30.68 -13.15 -5.93
N VAL A 370 30.80 -13.80 -4.76
CA VAL A 370 30.04 -15.02 -4.44
C VAL A 370 28.53 -14.74 -4.48
N ALA A 371 28.06 -13.63 -3.92
CA ALA A 371 26.66 -13.23 -3.96
C ALA A 371 26.16 -13.02 -5.39
N LEU A 372 26.97 -12.39 -6.26
CA LEU A 372 26.65 -12.19 -7.67
C LEU A 372 26.52 -13.52 -8.43
N ILE A 373 27.42 -14.47 -8.16
CA ILE A 373 27.38 -15.81 -8.75
C ILE A 373 26.18 -16.60 -8.25
N ALA A 374 25.93 -16.62 -6.94
CA ALA A 374 24.79 -17.31 -6.34
C ALA A 374 23.45 -16.77 -6.87
N GLN A 375 23.35 -15.45 -7.04
CA GLN A 375 22.18 -14.81 -7.64
C GLN A 375 22.14 -14.96 -9.18
N GLY A 376 23.19 -15.49 -9.82
CA GLY A 376 23.32 -15.67 -11.27
C GLY A 376 23.44 -14.37 -12.05
N TYR A 377 23.73 -13.25 -11.37
CA TYR A 377 24.01 -11.96 -11.98
C TYR A 377 25.42 -11.91 -12.59
N MET A 378 26.29 -12.81 -12.13
CA MET A 378 27.56 -13.18 -12.74
C MET A 378 27.54 -14.69 -12.99
N LYS A 379 27.89 -15.14 -14.19
CA LYS A 379 28.06 -16.56 -14.51
C LYS A 379 29.55 -16.88 -14.46
N GLY A 380 29.94 -17.76 -13.56
CA GLY A 380 31.35 -18.08 -13.34
C GLY A 380 31.56 -18.87 -12.06
N TYR A 381 32.83 -19.04 -11.70
CA TYR A 381 33.28 -19.64 -10.44
C TYR A 381 34.50 -18.88 -9.91
N THR A 382 34.65 -18.87 -8.59
CA THR A 382 35.79 -18.23 -7.93
C THR A 382 36.96 -19.20 -7.77
N LEU A 383 38.19 -18.69 -7.82
CA LEU A 383 39.41 -19.41 -7.45
C LEU A 383 40.09 -18.67 -6.29
N PRO A 384 39.66 -18.89 -5.04
CA PRO A 384 40.12 -18.10 -3.89
C PRO A 384 41.64 -18.15 -3.67
N ALA A 385 42.27 -19.30 -3.90
CA ALA A 385 43.73 -19.46 -3.79
C ALA A 385 44.52 -18.58 -4.77
N ARG A 386 43.91 -18.24 -5.91
CA ARG A 386 44.52 -17.38 -6.95
C ARG A 386 43.97 -15.95 -6.95
N LYS A 387 43.10 -15.60 -5.99
CA LYS A 387 42.43 -14.29 -5.89
C LYS A 387 41.84 -13.80 -7.21
N LEU A 388 41.17 -14.70 -7.93
CA LEU A 388 40.52 -14.39 -9.21
C LEU A 388 39.16 -15.07 -9.36
N VAL A 389 38.33 -14.52 -10.24
CA VAL A 389 37.06 -15.13 -10.68
C VAL A 389 37.13 -15.45 -12.17
N VAL A 390 36.75 -16.67 -12.53
CA VAL A 390 36.59 -17.10 -13.92
C VAL A 390 35.13 -16.93 -14.30
N VAL A 391 34.83 -16.06 -15.26
CA VAL A 391 33.48 -15.81 -15.75
C VAL A 391 33.19 -16.61 -17.03
N SER A 392 31.93 -16.67 -17.46
CA SER A 392 31.53 -17.38 -18.67
C SER A 392 31.91 -16.61 -19.94
N ARG A 393 32.33 -17.32 -20.99
CA ARG A 393 32.49 -16.73 -22.33
C ARG A 393 31.17 -16.19 -22.87
N ASN A 394 30.08 -16.91 -22.63
CA ASN A 394 28.77 -16.61 -23.19
C ASN A 394 27.89 -15.88 -22.16
N ASN A 395 27.74 -14.56 -22.36
CA ASN A 395 26.94 -13.67 -21.51
C ASN A 395 27.31 -13.79 -20.00
N PRO A 396 28.55 -13.37 -19.62
CA PRO A 396 29.06 -13.47 -18.25
C PRO A 396 28.21 -12.71 -17.23
N PHE A 397 27.53 -11.63 -17.67
CA PHE A 397 26.67 -10.82 -16.83
C PHE A 397 25.27 -10.74 -17.45
N PRO A 398 24.37 -11.70 -17.17
CA PRO A 398 22.99 -11.64 -17.66
C PRO A 398 22.23 -10.42 -17.15
N ILE A 399 21.13 -10.06 -17.82
CA ILE A 399 20.21 -9.02 -17.35
C ILE A 399 19.42 -9.56 -16.14
N PRO A 400 19.56 -8.97 -14.93
CA PRO A 400 18.92 -9.48 -13.72
C PRO A 400 17.40 -9.68 -13.85
N TYR A 401 16.73 -8.73 -14.50
CA TYR A 401 15.29 -8.77 -14.71
C TYR A 401 14.85 -10.00 -15.51
N GLN A 402 15.47 -10.22 -16.68
CA GLN A 402 15.15 -11.35 -17.57
C GLN A 402 15.45 -12.69 -16.89
N LEU A 403 16.56 -12.76 -16.14
CA LEU A 403 16.93 -13.96 -15.39
C LEU A 403 15.85 -14.34 -14.35
N ALA A 404 15.31 -13.35 -13.63
CA ALA A 404 14.26 -13.56 -12.64
C ALA A 404 12.94 -14.05 -13.27
N GLU A 405 12.63 -13.59 -14.48
CA GLU A 405 11.45 -14.05 -15.23
C GLU A 405 11.63 -15.49 -15.74
N LEU A 406 12.79 -15.80 -16.34
CA LEU A 406 13.13 -17.14 -16.83
C LEU A 406 13.14 -18.20 -15.72
N ARG A 407 13.71 -17.88 -14.54
CA ARG A 407 13.73 -18.80 -13.40
C ARG A 407 12.32 -19.18 -12.95
N LYS A 408 11.38 -18.23 -12.95
CA LYS A 408 10.00 -18.55 -12.57
C LYS A 408 9.28 -19.33 -13.67
N ALA A 409 9.52 -19.01 -14.94
CA ALA A 409 8.96 -19.80 -16.04
C ALA A 409 9.38 -21.27 -15.90
N ARG A 410 10.68 -21.53 -15.69
CA ARG A 410 11.20 -22.88 -15.42
C ARG A 410 10.61 -23.53 -14.17
N ALA A 411 10.47 -22.78 -13.07
CA ALA A 411 9.85 -23.31 -11.84
C ALA A 411 8.36 -23.66 -12.04
N LYS A 412 7.63 -22.88 -12.84
CA LYS A 412 6.24 -23.16 -13.20
C LYS A 412 6.15 -24.43 -14.05
N THR A 413 7.01 -24.58 -15.06
CA THR A 413 7.09 -25.80 -15.87
C THR A 413 7.44 -27.02 -15.02
N LYS A 414 8.44 -26.93 -14.13
CA LYS A 414 8.78 -28.04 -13.22
C LYS A 414 7.63 -28.44 -12.30
N ARG A 415 6.82 -27.49 -11.81
CA ARG A 415 5.62 -27.78 -11.00
C ARG A 415 4.49 -28.42 -11.80
N VAL A 416 4.38 -28.11 -13.09
CA VAL A 416 3.40 -28.74 -13.98
C VAL A 416 3.82 -30.17 -14.30
N VAL A 417 5.12 -30.39 -14.58
CA VAL A 417 5.69 -31.71 -14.87
C VAL A 417 5.71 -32.61 -13.62
N ASN A 418 6.06 -32.05 -12.46
CA ASN A 418 6.12 -32.77 -11.18
C ASN A 418 5.20 -32.07 -10.16
N PRO A 419 3.90 -32.39 -10.13
CA PRO A 419 2.99 -31.84 -9.12
C PRO A 419 3.42 -32.31 -7.71
N PRO A 420 3.24 -31.48 -6.67
CA PRO A 420 3.60 -31.85 -5.31
C PRO A 420 2.83 -33.11 -4.88
N ARG A 421 3.56 -34.09 -4.31
CA ARG A 421 2.96 -35.31 -3.77
C ARG A 421 1.91 -34.94 -2.72
N ARG A 422 0.68 -35.44 -2.88
CA ARG A 422 -0.39 -35.24 -1.90
C ARG A 422 0.10 -35.72 -0.52
N PRO A 423 -0.18 -35.01 0.58
CA PRO A 423 0.13 -35.52 1.91
C PRO A 423 -0.59 -36.86 2.09
N SER A 424 0.14 -37.88 2.49
CA SER A 424 -0.41 -39.20 2.81
C SER A 424 -1.46 -39.03 3.89
N ARG A 425 -2.69 -39.51 3.62
CA ARG A 425 -3.72 -39.66 4.65
C ARG A 425 -3.09 -40.47 5.79
N ARG A 426 -2.91 -39.86 6.96
CA ARG A 426 -2.68 -40.64 8.19
C ARG A 426 -3.89 -41.55 8.33
N LEU A 427 -3.65 -42.85 8.25
CA LEU A 427 -4.61 -43.87 8.63
C LEU A 427 -5.05 -43.58 10.07
N SER A 428 -6.35 -43.42 10.28
CA SER A 428 -6.95 -43.44 11.60
C SER A 428 -6.75 -44.84 12.17
N MET A 429 -5.84 -44.99 13.12
CA MET A 429 -5.86 -46.14 14.03
C MET A 429 -6.90 -45.80 15.10
N GLY A 430 -8.11 -46.31 14.91
CA GLY A 430 -9.09 -46.47 15.98
C GLY A 430 -8.89 -47.82 16.67
N GLY A 431 -9.30 -47.87 17.95
CA GLY A 431 -9.48 -49.10 18.73
C GLY A 431 -8.27 -49.47 19.58
N MET A 432 -8.24 -49.09 20.86
CA MET A 432 -8.95 -49.73 21.98
C MET A 432 -9.02 -48.75 23.16
#